data_AF-A0A350BZN5-F1
#
_entry.id   AF-A0A350BZN5-F1
#
_cell.length_a   1.000
_cell.length_b   1.000
_cell.length_c   1.000
_cell.angle_alpha   90.00
_cell.angle_beta   90.00
_cell.angle_gamma   90.00
#
_symmetry.space_group_name_H-M   'P 1'
#
loop_
_entity.id
_entity.type
_entity.pdbx_description
1 polymer ?
#
loop_
_entity_poly.entity_id
_entity_poly.type
_entity_poly.pdbx_seq_one_letter_code
_entity_poly.pdbx_strand_id
1 'polypeptide(L)'
;MSEEIRFKYLEELERSEALDGAQDTSRERRRKRRSEEGNESPKKKGRAKSDSRGKSREESSGNTVRKTKRGSGAEQTEKKRKKKSSDPERSVRNVSVSEKGSGSRRRDDADRAETGRRTSGRKKGSANRRRSVDSAGRVTDWDALLEETARLEAEDSIRQERESRERRNRRSNAAERRAREEKARRAKIIRIVSVLAGVLILFLVVRTIIRTVRSHGSAKPETDTTETTYTGIVTSPNSSGQTDTGETTTANVTVAPTSSVVSIDSSEQLTTLFEDWEYVPSETDVAPEGDIVPTNDTFYSHDMMKRDLYLLRERYPDSVSILRFGYTADGRDLLDVVIGNPDAQKDVIIQYSMHAREYVNSLLGMKQIEELLKGMNNGTQYNGVAYSDILQNVRLHLIPMMNPDGVMIALYGFDAIGNETIRNGLYECWQNDILLGKGDPDILAYYRRWKANARCVDLNRNFDCGWETTVGTTQPSCSRYKGESAASEAETKALVALKDAINCVGQIAYHSEGELVYWDYGSLGDLHVVDEQLADLVSGITGYTKESTISSNQETAGCSDYFILECSIPSITIETGVGECPIYIDQWDTIWNQNAQVLPAVAQFFAQQGE
;
A
#
# COMPACT_ATOMS: atom_id res chain seq x y z
N MET A 1 -5.36 -20.22 25.70
CA MET A 1 -6.38 -21.12 25.12
C MET A 1 -6.14 -21.17 23.62
N SER A 2 -5.64 -22.28 23.04
CA SER A 2 -5.26 -22.27 21.61
C SER A 2 -5.19 -23.62 20.87
N GLU A 3 -5.13 -24.78 21.53
CA GLU A 3 -5.19 -26.09 20.82
C GLU A 3 -6.57 -26.77 20.87
N GLU A 4 -7.32 -26.63 21.98
CA GLU A 4 -8.62 -27.30 22.15
C GLU A 4 -9.70 -26.83 21.16
N ILE A 5 -9.69 -25.55 20.79
CA ILE A 5 -10.61 -24.97 19.80
C ILE A 5 -10.24 -25.46 18.40
N ARG A 6 -8.94 -25.49 18.08
CA ARG A 6 -8.42 -25.99 16.81
C ARG A 6 -8.73 -27.48 16.61
N PHE A 7 -8.66 -28.28 17.67
CA PHE A 7 -9.00 -29.69 17.61
C PHE A 7 -10.50 -29.91 17.36
N LYS A 8 -11.37 -29.21 18.08
CA LYS A 8 -12.84 -29.28 17.88
C LYS A 8 -13.25 -28.85 16.47
N TYR A 9 -12.66 -27.78 15.94
CA TYR A 9 -12.96 -27.29 14.59
C TYR A 9 -12.54 -28.28 13.49
N LEU A 10 -11.38 -28.95 13.64
CA LEU A 10 -10.96 -30.01 12.71
C LEU A 10 -11.89 -31.24 12.78
N GLU A 11 -12.40 -31.58 13.98
CA GLU A 11 -13.36 -32.66 14.15
C GLU A 11 -14.74 -32.35 13.53
N GLU A 12 -15.14 -31.08 13.46
CA GLU A 12 -16.36 -30.63 12.76
C GLU A 12 -16.17 -30.57 11.23
N LEU A 13 -14.98 -30.22 10.75
CA LEU A 13 -14.62 -30.30 9.32
C LEU A 13 -14.65 -31.75 8.79
N GLU A 14 -14.04 -32.71 9.49
CA GLU A 14 -14.12 -34.12 9.08
C GLU A 14 -15.57 -34.66 9.09
N ARG A 15 -16.42 -34.16 9.98
CA ARG A 15 -17.86 -34.49 10.00
C ARG A 15 -18.64 -33.87 8.84
N SER A 16 -18.28 -32.66 8.39
CA SER A 16 -18.95 -32.00 7.26
C SER A 16 -18.58 -32.67 5.92
N GLU A 17 -17.30 -33.01 5.71
CA GLU A 17 -16.85 -33.73 4.51
C GLU A 17 -17.47 -35.14 4.42
N ALA A 18 -17.63 -35.83 5.56
CA ALA A 18 -18.32 -37.12 5.62
C ALA A 18 -19.83 -37.03 5.28
N LEU A 19 -20.47 -35.89 5.58
CA LEU A 19 -21.87 -35.64 5.24
C LEU A 19 -22.06 -35.32 3.75
N ASP A 20 -21.14 -34.56 3.14
CA ASP A 20 -21.26 -34.17 1.73
C ASP A 20 -20.99 -35.36 0.77
N GLY A 21 -20.00 -36.21 1.10
CA GLY A 21 -19.77 -37.48 0.40
C GLY A 21 -20.97 -38.45 0.45
N ALA A 22 -21.78 -38.40 1.51
CA ALA A 22 -23.03 -39.16 1.61
C ALA A 22 -24.16 -38.57 0.74
N GLN A 23 -24.18 -37.24 0.52
CA GLN A 23 -25.17 -36.61 -0.35
C GLN A 23 -24.88 -36.86 -1.84
N ASP A 24 -23.62 -36.80 -2.28
CA ASP A 24 -23.29 -36.91 -3.69
C ASP A 24 -23.56 -38.31 -4.26
N THR A 25 -23.26 -39.36 -3.48
CA THR A 25 -23.63 -40.75 -3.81
C THR A 25 -25.15 -40.98 -3.91
N SER A 26 -25.98 -40.13 -3.28
CA SER A 26 -27.44 -40.13 -3.43
C SER A 26 -27.92 -39.44 -4.71
N ARG A 27 -27.23 -38.38 -5.14
CA ARG A 27 -27.52 -37.61 -6.37
C ARG A 27 -27.18 -38.42 -7.63
N GLU A 28 -26.05 -39.13 -7.61
CA GLU A 28 -25.62 -40.04 -8.67
C GLU A 28 -26.67 -41.14 -8.95
N ARG A 29 -27.22 -41.74 -7.88
CA ARG A 29 -28.29 -42.75 -7.95
C ARG A 29 -29.63 -42.19 -8.45
N ARG A 30 -29.92 -40.91 -8.19
CA ARG A 30 -31.13 -40.23 -8.71
C ARG A 30 -31.01 -39.85 -10.19
N ARG A 31 -29.81 -39.51 -10.69
CA ARG A 31 -29.58 -39.23 -12.12
C ARG A 31 -29.81 -40.46 -12.99
N LYS A 32 -29.28 -41.63 -12.60
CA LYS A 32 -29.47 -42.89 -13.36
C LYS A 32 -30.92 -43.34 -13.53
N ARG A 33 -31.82 -43.02 -12.58
CA ARG A 33 -33.25 -43.36 -12.69
C ARG A 33 -34.05 -42.42 -13.60
N ARG A 34 -33.54 -41.23 -13.94
CA ARG A 34 -34.24 -40.26 -14.81
C ARG A 34 -33.89 -40.39 -16.30
N SER A 35 -32.95 -41.25 -16.68
CA SER A 35 -32.62 -41.55 -18.07
C SER A 35 -33.39 -42.74 -18.67
N GLU A 36 -34.20 -43.44 -17.87
CA GLU A 36 -34.95 -44.64 -18.30
C GLU A 36 -36.44 -44.38 -18.57
N GLU A 37 -36.97 -43.21 -18.21
CA GLU A 37 -38.39 -42.83 -18.39
C GLU A 37 -38.50 -41.46 -19.06
N GLY A 38 -38.98 -41.41 -20.32
CA GLY A 38 -39.27 -40.13 -20.99
C GLY A 38 -39.13 -40.11 -22.51
N ASN A 39 -39.89 -40.94 -23.24
CA ASN A 39 -39.98 -40.87 -24.70
C ASN A 39 -41.43 -40.75 -25.14
N GLU A 40 -41.88 -39.56 -25.53
CA GLU A 40 -42.93 -39.34 -26.56
C GLU A 40 -43.10 -37.84 -26.92
N SER A 41 -43.55 -37.57 -28.15
CA SER A 41 -43.93 -36.26 -28.69
C SER A 41 -45.32 -36.37 -29.33
N PRO A 42 -46.11 -35.29 -29.54
CA PRO A 42 -46.20 -34.78 -30.93
C PRO A 42 -46.70 -33.32 -31.20
N LYS A 43 -46.05 -32.66 -32.19
CA LYS A 43 -46.60 -31.97 -33.40
C LYS A 43 -47.62 -30.78 -33.36
N LYS A 44 -47.12 -29.65 -33.93
CA LYS A 44 -47.58 -28.90 -35.16
C LYS A 44 -48.68 -27.79 -35.15
N LYS A 45 -48.44 -26.81 -36.08
CA LYS A 45 -49.31 -25.74 -36.70
C LYS A 45 -49.53 -24.46 -35.86
N GLY A 46 -49.60 -23.22 -36.41
CA GLY A 46 -49.17 -22.71 -37.73
C GLY A 46 -49.98 -21.51 -38.32
N ARG A 47 -49.25 -20.54 -38.93
CA ARG A 47 -49.63 -19.68 -40.11
C ARG A 47 -50.35 -18.30 -39.92
N ALA A 48 -49.86 -17.32 -40.71
CA ALA A 48 -50.45 -16.04 -41.21
C ALA A 48 -50.67 -14.87 -40.20
N LYS A 49 -50.39 -13.57 -40.45
CA LYS A 49 -50.30 -12.61 -41.61
C LYS A 49 -51.51 -11.67 -41.79
N SER A 50 -51.34 -10.39 -41.40
CA SER A 50 -51.92 -9.15 -42.02
C SER A 50 -51.48 -7.94 -41.16
N ASP A 51 -50.63 -7.00 -41.60
CA ASP A 51 -50.79 -5.92 -42.59
C ASP A 51 -51.54 -4.65 -42.12
N SER A 52 -51.00 -3.48 -42.54
CA SER A 52 -51.52 -2.08 -42.50
C SER A 52 -51.10 -1.16 -41.33
N ARG A 53 -50.89 0.17 -41.50
CA ARG A 53 -50.30 0.98 -42.61
C ARG A 53 -50.14 2.47 -42.19
N GLY A 54 -49.09 3.16 -42.64
CA GLY A 54 -48.94 4.64 -42.63
C GLY A 54 -47.93 5.17 -41.59
N LYS A 55 -47.23 6.31 -41.80
CA LYS A 55 -47.35 7.36 -42.86
C LYS A 55 -46.04 8.20 -42.98
N SER A 56 -45.78 8.76 -44.18
CA SER A 56 -44.95 9.96 -44.53
C SER A 56 -43.47 10.05 -44.05
N ARG A 57 -42.44 10.15 -44.92
CA ARG A 57 -42.06 11.16 -45.97
C ARG A 57 -41.15 12.28 -45.42
N GLU A 58 -39.87 12.29 -45.82
CA GLU A 58 -39.21 13.12 -46.87
C GLU A 58 -38.55 14.38 -46.26
N GLU A 59 -37.21 14.45 -46.18
CA GLU A 59 -36.27 15.04 -47.17
C GLU A 59 -36.30 16.59 -47.21
N SER A 60 -35.17 17.30 -47.09
CA SER A 60 -34.11 17.32 -48.12
C SER A 60 -32.87 18.18 -47.72
N SER A 61 -31.89 18.21 -48.62
CA SER A 61 -30.51 18.72 -48.53
C SER A 61 -30.30 20.20 -48.97
N GLY A 62 -29.08 20.78 -48.78
CA GLY A 62 -28.78 22.13 -49.31
C GLY A 62 -27.38 22.78 -49.18
N ASN A 63 -26.34 22.23 -49.83
CA ASN A 63 -25.16 22.86 -50.49
C ASN A 63 -24.36 24.12 -49.96
N THR A 64 -23.07 23.89 -49.60
CA THR A 64 -21.79 24.25 -50.33
C THR A 64 -21.22 25.70 -50.54
N VAL A 65 -19.86 25.80 -50.54
CA VAL A 65 -18.92 26.80 -51.19
C VAL A 65 -18.41 27.95 -50.24
N ARG A 66 -17.12 28.41 -50.11
CA ARG A 66 -15.91 28.53 -51.00
C ARG A 66 -14.53 28.73 -50.28
N LYS A 67 -13.42 28.18 -50.83
CA LYS A 67 -11.98 28.64 -50.98
C LYS A 67 -11.20 29.32 -49.80
N THR A 68 -9.85 29.26 -49.65
CA THR A 68 -8.71 29.44 -50.61
C THR A 68 -7.41 28.64 -50.29
N LYS A 69 -6.38 28.72 -51.17
CA LYS A 69 -5.08 27.99 -51.19
C LYS A 69 -3.85 28.84 -50.80
N ARG A 70 -2.77 28.18 -50.30
CA ARG A 70 -1.29 28.33 -50.56
C ARG A 70 -0.50 28.05 -49.26
N GLY A 71 0.73 27.50 -49.22
CA GLY A 71 1.58 26.87 -50.25
C GLY A 71 3.04 26.67 -49.75
N SER A 72 3.67 25.53 -50.10
CA SER A 72 5.12 25.23 -50.24
C SER A 72 6.19 25.79 -49.26
N GLY A 73 7.08 24.90 -48.79
CA GLY A 73 8.52 25.19 -48.69
C GLY A 73 9.20 24.82 -47.37
N ALA A 74 10.06 23.79 -47.40
CA ALA A 74 11.09 23.56 -46.39
C ALA A 74 12.38 23.12 -47.09
N GLU A 75 13.41 23.96 -47.02
CA GLU A 75 14.72 23.73 -47.65
C GLU A 75 15.83 23.74 -46.59
N GLN A 76 16.87 22.94 -46.81
CA GLN A 76 18.00 22.77 -45.89
C GLN A 76 18.92 24.00 -45.89
N THR A 77 19.53 24.31 -44.74
CA THR A 77 20.93 24.77 -44.72
C THR A 77 21.68 24.24 -43.50
N GLU A 78 22.99 24.02 -43.67
CA GLU A 78 23.93 23.44 -42.71
C GLU A 78 25.21 24.31 -42.71
N LYS A 79 26.10 24.17 -41.70
CA LYS A 79 27.49 24.71 -41.63
C LYS A 79 27.58 26.22 -41.25
N LYS A 80 28.63 26.82 -40.63
CA LYS A 80 30.03 26.53 -40.19
C LYS A 80 30.51 27.76 -39.32
N ARG A 81 31.57 27.81 -38.47
CA ARG A 81 32.52 26.87 -37.81
C ARG A 81 33.43 27.62 -36.78
N LYS A 82 33.66 27.06 -35.58
CA LYS A 82 34.92 27.09 -34.75
C LYS A 82 35.75 28.39 -34.52
N LYS A 83 36.11 28.63 -33.23
CA LYS A 83 37.49 28.62 -32.61
C LYS A 83 37.33 28.93 -31.10
N LYS A 84 38.01 28.35 -30.08
CA LYS A 84 39.24 27.53 -29.86
C LYS A 84 40.52 28.32 -29.46
N SER A 85 40.81 28.39 -28.14
CA SER A 85 42.13 28.52 -27.43
C SER A 85 41.89 29.07 -26.00
N SER A 86 42.65 28.82 -24.93
CA SER A 86 43.73 27.85 -24.62
C SER A 86 44.19 28.01 -23.14
N ASP A 87 44.48 26.92 -22.42
CA ASP A 87 45.35 26.92 -21.22
C ASP A 87 46.79 27.36 -21.55
N PRO A 88 47.62 27.74 -20.55
CA PRO A 88 48.62 26.77 -20.06
C PRO A 88 49.11 26.86 -18.57
N GLU A 89 49.29 25.67 -17.98
CA GLU A 89 50.50 25.17 -17.27
C GLU A 89 50.84 25.36 -15.76
N ARG A 90 51.42 24.24 -15.23
CA ARG A 90 52.35 24.01 -14.09
C ARG A 90 51.84 24.02 -12.63
N SER A 91 52.34 23.16 -11.71
CA SER A 91 53.13 21.90 -11.86
C SER A 91 53.26 21.08 -10.55
N VAL A 92 52.99 19.76 -10.66
CA VAL A 92 53.79 18.60 -10.18
C VAL A 92 54.59 18.67 -8.87
N ARG A 93 54.32 17.72 -7.95
CA ARG A 93 55.37 16.89 -7.31
C ARG A 93 54.89 15.46 -7.01
N ASN A 94 55.70 14.47 -7.39
CA ASN A 94 55.53 13.03 -7.11
C ASN A 94 56.31 12.61 -5.85
N VAL A 95 55.97 11.44 -5.28
CA VAL A 95 56.80 10.39 -4.61
C VAL A 95 55.82 9.46 -3.87
N SER A 96 55.94 8.13 -3.79
CA SER A 96 56.50 7.06 -4.64
C SER A 96 56.01 5.70 -4.11
N VAL A 97 55.82 4.68 -4.94
CA VAL A 97 55.44 3.32 -4.49
C VAL A 97 56.68 2.46 -4.20
N SER A 98 56.62 1.59 -3.17
CA SER A 98 57.43 0.36 -3.12
C SER A 98 56.64 -0.80 -2.51
N GLU A 99 56.90 -2.02 -3.02
CA GLU A 99 56.24 -3.26 -2.63
C GLU A 99 57.12 -4.17 -1.75
N LYS A 100 56.50 -5.25 -1.23
CA LYS A 100 57.04 -6.58 -0.82
C LYS A 100 57.46 -6.75 0.65
N GLY A 101 56.91 -7.80 1.28
CA GLY A 101 57.34 -8.31 2.58
C GLY A 101 56.42 -9.39 3.15
N SER A 102 56.68 -10.66 2.84
CA SER A 102 55.93 -11.83 3.35
C SER A 102 56.50 -12.37 4.67
N GLY A 103 55.64 -12.83 5.59
CA GLY A 103 56.02 -13.66 6.75
C GLY A 103 54.96 -13.58 7.88
N SER A 104 54.19 -14.62 8.18
CA SER A 104 54.53 -15.88 8.88
C SER A 104 54.39 -15.83 10.40
N ARG A 105 53.30 -16.46 10.88
CA ARG A 105 53.10 -17.17 12.17
C ARG A 105 54.23 -17.17 13.22
N ARG A 106 53.89 -16.73 14.43
CA ARG A 106 54.05 -17.35 15.78
C ARG A 106 53.38 -16.37 16.77
N ARG A 107 52.54 -16.73 17.75
CA ARG A 107 52.57 -17.80 18.78
C ARG A 107 53.84 -17.80 19.61
N ASP A 108 53.76 -17.13 20.76
CA ASP A 108 54.51 -17.48 21.95
C ASP A 108 53.51 -17.73 23.09
N ASP A 109 53.74 -18.83 23.81
CA ASP A 109 53.16 -19.14 25.12
C ASP A 109 53.93 -18.30 26.20
N ALA A 110 53.74 -18.35 27.53
CA ALA A 110 53.06 -19.28 28.43
C ALA A 110 52.83 -18.61 29.80
N ASP A 111 51.86 -19.14 30.57
CA ASP A 111 52.00 -19.58 31.99
C ASP A 111 50.57 -19.99 32.47
N ARG A 112 50.23 -21.23 32.88
CA ARG A 112 50.82 -22.23 33.82
C ARG A 112 50.64 -21.79 35.28
N ALA A 113 50.03 -22.54 36.22
CA ALA A 113 49.32 -23.83 36.25
C ALA A 113 48.07 -23.67 37.18
N GLU A 114 47.24 -24.65 37.59
CA GLU A 114 47.54 -26.00 38.11
C GLU A 114 46.31 -26.93 38.11
N THR A 115 46.56 -28.24 38.22
CA THR A 115 45.60 -29.33 37.94
C THR A 115 44.96 -29.94 39.19
N GLY A 116 43.65 -30.22 39.13
CA GLY A 116 42.93 -31.00 40.16
C GLY A 116 41.97 -32.04 39.57
N ARG A 117 42.47 -33.24 39.23
CA ARG A 117 41.67 -34.32 38.62
C ARG A 117 41.22 -35.32 39.69
N ARG A 118 39.92 -35.53 39.89
CA ARG A 118 39.40 -36.70 40.64
C ARG A 118 38.09 -37.23 40.07
N THR A 119 37.92 -38.54 40.18
CA THR A 119 36.96 -39.37 39.41
C THR A 119 35.83 -39.93 40.27
N SER A 120 34.71 -40.26 39.61
CA SER A 120 33.74 -41.32 39.95
C SER A 120 33.04 -41.31 41.32
N GLY A 121 31.69 -41.24 41.31
CA GLY A 121 30.90 -41.34 42.55
C GLY A 121 29.39 -41.50 42.37
N ARG A 122 28.90 -42.26 41.38
CA ARG A 122 27.46 -42.48 41.15
C ARG A 122 26.84 -43.31 42.30
N LYS A 123 26.11 -42.69 43.23
CA LYS A 123 25.21 -43.37 44.16
C LYS A 123 23.75 -43.00 43.90
N LYS A 124 22.92 -44.01 43.59
CA LYS A 124 21.46 -43.89 43.59
C LYS A 124 20.97 -43.83 45.04
N GLY A 125 20.23 -42.78 45.41
CA GLY A 125 19.45 -42.72 46.64
C GLY A 125 17.97 -42.65 46.29
N SER A 126 17.25 -43.77 46.35
CA SER A 126 15.79 -43.79 46.20
C SER A 126 15.15 -43.43 47.54
N ALA A 127 14.70 -42.18 47.69
CA ALA A 127 13.95 -41.73 48.86
C ALA A 127 12.44 -41.72 48.53
N ASN A 128 11.77 -42.81 48.88
CA ASN A 128 10.37 -43.06 48.55
C ASN A 128 9.43 -42.24 49.46
N ARG A 129 9.20 -40.95 49.15
CA ARG A 129 8.18 -40.13 49.84
C ARG A 129 6.78 -40.62 49.43
N ARG A 130 6.11 -41.32 50.36
CA ARG A 130 4.70 -41.71 50.24
C ARG A 130 3.83 -40.45 50.09
N ARG A 131 2.98 -40.40 49.06
CA ARG A 131 1.85 -39.47 49.00
C ARG A 131 0.82 -39.88 50.05
N SER A 132 0.62 -39.07 51.08
CA SER A 132 -0.62 -39.11 51.87
C SER A 132 -1.68 -38.33 51.12
N VAL A 133 -2.67 -39.05 50.58
CA VAL A 133 -3.86 -38.42 49.99
C VAL A 133 -4.85 -38.18 51.13
N ASP A 134 -4.98 -36.92 51.54
CA ASP A 134 -6.04 -36.52 52.47
C ASP A 134 -7.29 -36.11 51.66
N SER A 135 -8.48 -36.41 52.18
CA SER A 135 -9.72 -36.47 51.39
C SER A 135 -10.41 -35.11 51.14
N ALA A 136 -9.64 -34.04 51.03
CA ALA A 136 -10.10 -32.70 50.65
C ALA A 136 -9.10 -32.05 49.68
N GLY A 137 -9.32 -32.24 48.37
CA GLY A 137 -8.37 -31.89 47.32
C GLY A 137 -8.06 -30.40 47.18
N ARG A 138 -7.08 -29.90 47.95
CA ARG A 138 -6.37 -28.64 47.71
C ARG A 138 -4.86 -28.87 47.90
N VAL A 139 -4.07 -28.52 46.90
CA VAL A 139 -2.60 -28.55 46.96
C VAL A 139 -2.15 -27.32 47.74
N THR A 140 -1.29 -27.51 48.75
CA THR A 140 -0.82 -26.43 49.65
C THR A 140 0.68 -26.16 49.55
N ASP A 141 1.32 -26.62 48.46
CA ASP A 141 2.76 -26.51 48.24
C ASP A 141 3.02 -25.55 47.08
N TRP A 142 3.15 -24.25 47.41
CA TRP A 142 3.40 -23.18 46.43
C TRP A 142 4.82 -23.23 45.87
N ASP A 143 5.80 -23.71 46.65
CA ASP A 143 7.18 -23.84 46.21
C ASP A 143 7.31 -24.92 45.12
N ALA A 144 6.59 -26.05 45.28
CA ALA A 144 6.50 -27.07 44.24
C ALA A 144 5.82 -26.58 42.95
N LEU A 145 4.83 -25.66 43.06
CA LEU A 145 4.21 -25.04 41.89
C LEU A 145 5.21 -24.13 41.15
N LEU A 146 5.98 -23.33 41.90
CA LEU A 146 6.98 -22.41 41.35
C LEU A 146 8.16 -23.15 40.67
N GLU A 147 8.62 -24.27 41.24
CA GLU A 147 9.63 -25.12 40.58
C GLU A 147 9.08 -25.76 39.29
N GLU A 148 7.83 -26.22 39.27
CA GLU A 148 7.19 -26.79 38.07
C GLU A 148 7.01 -25.71 36.97
N THR A 149 6.57 -24.49 37.32
CA THR A 149 6.44 -23.39 36.34
C THR A 149 7.79 -22.94 35.78
N ALA A 150 8.80 -22.71 36.63
CA ALA A 150 10.13 -22.31 36.18
C ALA A 150 10.78 -23.38 35.29
N ARG A 151 10.49 -24.66 35.54
CA ARG A 151 10.91 -25.76 34.69
C ARG A 151 10.19 -25.77 33.33
N LEU A 152 8.89 -25.53 33.30
CA LEU A 152 8.11 -25.46 32.05
C LEU A 152 8.55 -24.28 31.17
N GLU A 153 8.84 -23.12 31.77
CA GLU A 153 9.40 -21.96 31.07
C GLU A 153 10.79 -22.25 30.49
N ALA A 154 11.65 -22.96 31.23
CA ALA A 154 12.95 -23.39 30.73
C ALA A 154 12.85 -24.42 29.59
N GLU A 155 11.92 -25.38 29.68
CA GLU A 155 11.67 -26.37 28.62
C GLU A 155 11.09 -25.71 27.35
N ASP A 156 10.21 -24.71 27.48
CA ASP A 156 9.67 -23.98 26.32
C ASP A 156 10.70 -23.02 25.70
N SER A 157 11.52 -22.33 26.50
CA SER A 157 12.64 -21.52 26.00
C SER A 157 13.60 -22.34 25.13
N ILE A 158 13.97 -23.55 25.58
CA ILE A 158 14.81 -24.48 24.81
C ILE A 158 14.11 -24.95 23.53
N ARG A 159 12.79 -25.16 23.56
CA ARG A 159 11.99 -25.50 22.38
C ARG A 159 11.97 -24.36 21.36
N GLN A 160 11.67 -23.14 21.79
CA GLN A 160 11.65 -21.95 20.95
C GLN A 160 13.01 -21.69 20.30
N GLU A 161 14.12 -21.83 21.05
CA GLU A 161 15.47 -21.67 20.49
C GLU A 161 15.75 -22.73 19.41
N ARG A 162 15.37 -23.99 19.65
CA ARG A 162 15.51 -25.09 18.67
C ARG A 162 14.71 -24.84 17.40
N GLU A 163 13.44 -24.41 17.53
CA GLU A 163 12.61 -24.04 16.38
C GLU A 163 13.20 -22.84 15.61
N SER A 164 13.73 -21.83 16.32
CA SER A 164 14.39 -20.66 15.70
C SER A 164 15.62 -21.09 14.88
N ARG A 165 16.41 -22.04 15.38
CA ARG A 165 17.61 -22.58 14.73
C ARG A 165 17.25 -23.38 13.48
N GLU A 166 16.18 -24.18 13.53
CA GLU A 166 15.66 -24.85 12.34
C GLU A 166 15.11 -23.86 11.29
N ARG A 167 14.40 -22.81 11.70
CA ARG A 167 13.94 -21.74 10.79
C ARG A 167 15.12 -21.02 10.11
N ARG A 168 16.18 -20.70 10.85
CA ARG A 168 17.43 -20.12 10.29
C ARG A 168 18.09 -21.06 9.27
N ASN A 169 18.21 -22.35 9.59
CA ASN A 169 18.77 -23.35 8.67
C ASN A 169 17.91 -23.52 7.39
N ARG A 170 16.57 -23.56 7.51
CA ARG A 170 15.66 -23.64 6.35
C ARG A 170 15.78 -22.41 5.46
N ARG A 171 15.85 -21.19 6.03
CA ARG A 171 16.08 -19.94 5.28
C ARG A 171 17.42 -19.94 4.56
N SER A 172 18.51 -20.34 5.22
CA SER A 172 19.85 -20.46 4.62
C SER A 172 19.86 -21.43 3.43
N ASN A 173 19.34 -22.64 3.62
CA ASN A 173 19.26 -23.65 2.56
C ASN A 173 18.39 -23.20 1.36
N ALA A 174 17.30 -22.48 1.63
CA ALA A 174 16.44 -21.91 0.58
C ALA A 174 17.16 -20.78 -0.19
N ALA A 175 17.92 -19.92 0.49
CA ALA A 175 18.73 -18.88 -0.14
C ALA A 175 19.84 -19.46 -1.03
N GLU A 176 20.58 -20.47 -0.54
CA GLU A 176 21.57 -21.19 -1.34
C GLU A 176 20.95 -21.82 -2.60
N ARG A 177 19.78 -22.44 -2.46
CA ARG A 177 19.06 -23.05 -3.58
C ARG A 177 18.64 -22.00 -4.61
N ARG A 178 18.05 -20.88 -4.18
CA ARG A 178 17.70 -19.74 -5.06
C ARG A 178 18.93 -19.20 -5.79
N ALA A 179 20.06 -19.00 -5.11
CA ALA A 179 21.30 -18.54 -5.73
C ALA A 179 21.84 -19.52 -6.79
N ARG A 180 21.73 -20.84 -6.56
CA ARG A 180 22.10 -21.86 -7.57
C ARG A 180 21.16 -21.86 -8.77
N GLU A 181 19.85 -21.75 -8.54
CA GLU A 181 18.83 -21.69 -9.59
C GLU A 181 18.95 -20.41 -10.44
N GLU A 182 19.26 -19.27 -9.81
CA GLU A 182 19.50 -18.01 -10.52
C GLU A 182 20.79 -18.04 -11.35
N LYS A 183 21.89 -18.57 -10.79
CA LYS A 183 23.15 -18.78 -11.53
C LYS A 183 22.95 -19.70 -12.74
N ALA A 184 22.11 -20.73 -12.61
CA ALA A 184 21.71 -21.60 -13.73
C ALA A 184 20.84 -20.87 -14.77
N ARG A 185 19.87 -20.04 -14.35
CA ARG A 185 19.08 -19.17 -15.26
C ARG A 185 19.97 -18.21 -16.03
N ARG A 186 20.86 -17.46 -15.36
CA ARG A 186 21.83 -16.54 -16.00
C ARG A 186 22.70 -17.28 -17.03
N ALA A 187 23.23 -18.46 -16.70
CA ALA A 187 24.01 -19.28 -17.63
C ALA A 187 23.18 -19.77 -18.85
N LYS A 188 21.89 -20.10 -18.66
CA LYS A 188 20.99 -20.49 -19.75
C LYS A 188 20.68 -19.31 -20.68
N ILE A 189 20.43 -18.13 -20.13
CA ILE A 189 20.21 -16.88 -20.90
C ILE A 189 21.45 -16.55 -21.73
N ILE A 190 22.64 -16.57 -21.14
CA ILE A 190 23.90 -16.30 -21.86
C ILE A 190 24.05 -17.24 -23.08
N ARG A 191 23.80 -18.54 -22.91
CA ARG A 191 23.84 -19.50 -24.03
C ARG A 191 22.85 -19.17 -25.14
N ILE A 192 21.61 -18.79 -24.80
CA ILE A 192 20.58 -18.40 -25.77
C ILE A 192 21.01 -17.14 -26.53
N VAL A 193 21.50 -16.12 -25.82
CA VAL A 193 22.00 -14.87 -26.44
C VAL A 193 23.20 -15.14 -27.35
N SER A 194 24.14 -16.00 -26.97
CA SER A 194 25.27 -16.39 -27.84
C SER A 194 24.81 -17.10 -29.12
N VAL A 195 23.81 -17.97 -29.06
CA VAL A 195 23.24 -18.64 -30.24
C VAL A 195 22.53 -17.63 -31.15
N LEU A 196 21.70 -16.74 -30.58
CA LEU A 196 21.01 -15.69 -31.35
C LEU A 196 21.99 -14.71 -32.02
N ALA A 197 23.07 -14.33 -31.33
CA ALA A 197 24.14 -13.52 -31.91
C ALA A 197 24.84 -14.23 -33.08
N GLY A 198 25.11 -15.55 -32.95
CA GLY A 198 25.66 -16.35 -34.05
C GLY A 198 24.74 -16.42 -35.28
N VAL A 199 23.43 -16.61 -35.07
CA VAL A 199 22.42 -16.59 -36.14
C VAL A 199 22.33 -15.21 -36.79
N LEU A 200 22.39 -14.13 -36.02
CA LEU A 200 22.38 -12.76 -36.55
C LEU A 200 23.63 -12.47 -37.41
N ILE A 201 24.81 -12.89 -36.95
CA ILE A 201 26.07 -12.77 -37.72
C ILE A 201 25.95 -13.56 -39.03
N LEU A 202 25.47 -14.80 -38.99
CA LEU A 202 25.24 -15.61 -40.19
C LEU A 202 24.27 -14.92 -41.17
N PHE A 203 23.18 -14.36 -40.66
CA PHE A 203 22.20 -13.63 -41.47
C PHE A 203 22.80 -12.36 -42.11
N LEU A 204 23.66 -11.63 -41.40
CA LEU A 204 24.39 -10.48 -41.93
C LEU A 204 25.41 -10.87 -43.01
N VAL A 205 26.12 -11.99 -42.84
CA VAL A 205 27.03 -12.54 -43.86
C VAL A 205 26.25 -12.96 -45.10
N VAL A 206 25.18 -13.74 -44.96
CA VAL A 206 24.30 -14.15 -46.07
C VAL A 206 23.70 -12.94 -46.79
N ARG A 207 23.22 -11.93 -46.06
CA ARG A 207 22.70 -10.69 -46.63
C ARG A 207 23.76 -9.88 -47.39
N THR A 208 25.02 -9.96 -46.96
CA THR A 208 26.16 -9.33 -47.66
C THR A 208 26.45 -10.07 -48.95
N ILE A 209 26.54 -11.41 -48.93
CA ILE A 209 26.72 -12.26 -50.12
C ILE A 209 25.59 -12.02 -51.14
N ILE A 210 24.33 -11.99 -50.71
CA ILE A 210 23.17 -11.73 -51.59
C ILE A 210 23.26 -10.34 -52.24
N ARG A 211 23.78 -9.32 -51.53
CA ARG A 211 24.03 -7.99 -52.12
C ARG A 211 25.13 -8.03 -53.18
N THR A 212 26.24 -8.74 -52.94
CA THR A 212 27.35 -8.88 -53.89
C THR A 212 26.95 -9.67 -55.15
N VAL A 213 26.05 -10.66 -55.00
CA VAL A 213 25.49 -11.41 -56.14
C VAL A 213 24.48 -10.56 -56.92
N ARG A 214 23.60 -9.80 -56.24
CA ARG A 214 22.64 -8.90 -56.91
C ARG A 214 23.27 -7.72 -57.64
N SER A 215 24.52 -7.35 -57.37
CA SER A 215 25.21 -6.30 -58.12
C SER A 215 25.79 -6.76 -59.47
N HIS A 216 25.65 -8.04 -59.84
CA HIS A 216 26.26 -8.63 -61.04
C HIS A 216 25.27 -9.31 -62.01
N GLY A 217 23.95 -9.13 -61.84
CA GLY A 217 22.93 -9.74 -62.71
C GLY A 217 21.80 -8.78 -63.06
N SER A 218 21.83 -8.21 -64.27
CA SER A 218 20.76 -7.37 -64.82
C SER A 218 19.89 -8.16 -65.81
N ALA A 219 18.57 -8.14 -65.62
CA ALA A 219 17.55 -8.15 -66.69
C ALA A 219 16.12 -8.01 -66.13
N LYS A 220 15.32 -7.14 -66.76
CA LYS A 220 13.84 -7.08 -66.72
C LYS A 220 13.26 -8.03 -67.82
N PRO A 221 11.93 -8.26 -68.04
CA PRO A 221 10.79 -7.35 -67.79
C PRO A 221 9.50 -7.98 -67.18
N GLU A 222 8.42 -7.18 -67.15
CA GLU A 222 7.09 -7.43 -66.55
C GLU A 222 6.09 -8.21 -67.44
N THR A 223 5.00 -8.71 -66.80
CA THR A 223 3.59 -8.88 -67.26
C THR A 223 2.85 -9.82 -66.27
N ASP A 224 1.52 -9.88 -66.12
CA ASP A 224 0.39 -8.92 -66.15
C ASP A 224 -0.86 -9.65 -65.57
N THR A 225 -1.94 -8.95 -65.23
CA THR A 225 -3.33 -9.46 -64.93
C THR A 225 -3.53 -10.30 -63.65
N THR A 226 -4.65 -10.29 -62.91
CA THR A 226 -5.90 -9.46 -62.89
C THR A 226 -6.65 -9.66 -61.55
N GLU A 227 -7.40 -8.66 -61.08
CA GLU A 227 -8.44 -8.81 -60.03
C GLU A 227 -9.75 -9.41 -60.59
N THR A 228 -10.65 -9.92 -59.71
CA THR A 228 -12.11 -9.57 -59.66
C THR A 228 -12.82 -10.27 -58.47
N THR A 229 -13.05 -9.50 -57.39
CA THR A 229 -14.36 -9.13 -56.78
C THR A 229 -15.42 -10.20 -56.41
N TYR A 230 -15.91 -10.22 -55.15
CA TYR A 230 -17.25 -9.70 -54.73
C TYR A 230 -17.50 -9.72 -53.20
N THR A 231 -18.59 -9.07 -52.76
CA THR A 231 -18.75 -8.39 -51.44
C THR A 231 -20.11 -8.63 -50.74
N GLY A 232 -20.20 -8.35 -49.43
CA GLY A 232 -21.44 -8.12 -48.66
C GLY A 232 -21.34 -8.54 -47.16
N ILE A 233 -21.49 -7.76 -46.07
CA ILE A 233 -22.34 -6.59 -45.65
C ILE A 233 -23.80 -7.05 -45.28
N VAL A 234 -24.40 -6.83 -44.07
CA VAL A 234 -23.99 -6.17 -42.79
C VAL A 234 -25.02 -6.34 -41.60
N THR A 235 -24.57 -6.08 -40.34
CA THR A 235 -25.26 -5.64 -39.07
C THR A 235 -26.37 -6.41 -38.28
N SER A 236 -26.37 -6.09 -36.96
CA SER A 236 -27.26 -6.41 -35.80
C SER A 236 -28.68 -5.76 -35.80
N PRO A 237 -29.52 -5.93 -34.74
CA PRO A 237 -29.68 -4.88 -33.71
C PRO A 237 -30.01 -5.38 -32.26
N ASN A 238 -30.73 -4.57 -31.43
CA ASN A 238 -30.55 -4.41 -29.97
C ASN A 238 -31.85 -4.55 -29.09
N SER A 239 -31.69 -4.50 -27.74
CA SER A 239 -32.59 -3.94 -26.67
C SER A 239 -33.76 -4.69 -25.92
N SER A 240 -33.70 -4.59 -24.58
CA SER A 240 -34.73 -4.24 -23.52
C SER A 240 -35.91 -5.13 -23.06
N GLY A 241 -36.16 -5.20 -21.71
CA GLY A 241 -37.53 -5.16 -21.13
C GLY A 241 -37.92 -5.96 -19.83
N GLN A 242 -37.79 -5.34 -18.63
CA GLN A 242 -38.66 -5.34 -17.39
C GLN A 242 -39.20 -6.60 -16.60
N THR A 243 -39.05 -6.50 -15.25
CA THR A 243 -39.95 -6.82 -14.07
C THR A 243 -40.67 -8.17 -13.84
N ASP A 244 -40.59 -8.74 -12.61
CA ASP A 244 -41.65 -8.72 -11.55
C ASP A 244 -41.15 -9.26 -10.17
N THR A 245 -42.05 -9.53 -9.21
CA THR A 245 -41.93 -9.42 -7.71
C THR A 245 -41.90 -10.73 -6.86
N GLY A 246 -41.60 -10.57 -5.54
CA GLY A 246 -41.87 -11.53 -4.43
C GLY A 246 -40.66 -12.38 -3.96
N GLU A 247 -40.50 -12.80 -2.69
CA GLU A 247 -41.23 -12.56 -1.42
C GLU A 247 -40.30 -12.90 -0.21
N THR A 248 -40.65 -12.49 1.01
CA THR A 248 -39.80 -12.52 2.23
C THR A 248 -39.81 -13.85 3.00
N THR A 249 -38.66 -14.28 3.55
CA THR A 249 -38.62 -15.15 4.74
C THR A 249 -37.55 -14.69 5.74
N THR A 250 -37.95 -14.47 6.99
CA THR A 250 -37.09 -14.07 8.11
C THR A 250 -36.47 -15.27 8.83
N ALA A 251 -35.22 -15.14 9.27
CA ALA A 251 -34.58 -16.05 10.22
C ALA A 251 -33.87 -15.22 11.29
N ASN A 252 -34.34 -15.31 12.54
CA ASN A 252 -33.75 -14.58 13.65
C ASN A 252 -32.41 -15.19 14.05
N VAL A 253 -31.33 -14.40 13.97
CA VAL A 253 -30.06 -14.70 14.66
C VAL A 253 -29.93 -13.75 15.84
N THR A 254 -29.79 -14.33 17.03
CA THR A 254 -29.73 -13.59 18.30
C THR A 254 -28.36 -12.94 18.46
N VAL A 255 -28.28 -11.62 18.28
CA VAL A 255 -27.07 -10.84 18.53
C VAL A 255 -26.87 -10.66 20.04
N ALA A 256 -25.73 -11.11 20.55
CA ALA A 256 -25.24 -10.84 21.90
C ALA A 256 -24.39 -9.55 21.90
N PRO A 257 -24.20 -8.87 23.05
CA PRO A 257 -24.11 -7.41 23.07
C PRO A 257 -22.81 -6.84 22.50
N THR A 258 -22.97 -5.70 21.83
CA THR A 258 -21.92 -4.83 21.29
C THR A 258 -20.92 -4.40 22.36
N SER A 259 -19.62 -4.56 22.09
CA SER A 259 -18.64 -3.59 22.60
C SER A 259 -19.04 -2.21 22.05
N SER A 260 -19.16 -1.21 22.91
CA SER A 260 -19.61 0.12 22.53
C SER A 260 -18.56 0.85 21.69
N VAL A 261 -18.54 0.57 20.38
CA VAL A 261 -18.03 1.50 19.38
C VAL A 261 -18.89 2.76 19.49
N VAL A 262 -18.27 3.88 19.83
CA VAL A 262 -18.97 5.15 19.96
C VAL A 262 -19.36 5.60 18.55
N SER A 263 -20.65 5.52 18.21
CA SER A 263 -21.15 6.19 17.00
C SER A 263 -21.09 7.69 17.25
N ILE A 264 -20.17 8.37 16.58
CA ILE A 264 -20.09 9.83 16.56
C ILE A 264 -21.12 10.29 15.52
N ASP A 265 -22.28 10.75 16.01
CA ASP A 265 -23.44 11.17 15.21
C ASP A 265 -24.01 12.53 15.64
N SER A 266 -23.31 13.29 16.51
CA SER A 266 -23.80 14.57 17.02
C SER A 266 -22.73 15.67 17.03
N SER A 267 -23.14 16.91 16.72
CA SER A 267 -22.25 18.08 16.69
C SER A 267 -21.64 18.44 18.06
N GLU A 268 -22.30 18.05 19.16
CA GLU A 268 -21.79 18.24 20.53
C GLU A 268 -20.63 17.28 20.85
N GLN A 269 -20.61 16.08 20.24
CA GLN A 269 -19.45 15.19 20.27
C GLN A 269 -18.31 15.68 19.36
N LEU A 270 -18.62 16.47 18.32
CA LEU A 270 -17.58 17.09 17.48
C LEU A 270 -16.76 18.13 18.27
N THR A 271 -17.39 18.86 19.21
CA THR A 271 -16.67 19.77 20.13
C THR A 271 -15.82 19.07 21.19
N THR A 272 -15.93 17.74 21.34
CA THR A 272 -15.03 16.92 22.17
C THR A 272 -14.00 16.14 21.35
N LEU A 273 -13.88 16.37 20.05
CA LEU A 273 -12.95 15.61 19.21
C LEU A 273 -11.48 15.87 19.53
N PHE A 274 -11.13 17.14 19.78
CA PHE A 274 -9.75 17.60 19.89
C PHE A 274 -9.33 17.68 21.35
N GLU A 275 -8.71 16.61 21.84
CA GLU A 275 -8.22 16.49 23.21
C GLU A 275 -6.69 16.61 23.21
N ASP A 276 -6.13 17.33 24.18
CA ASP A 276 -4.67 17.33 24.43
C ASP A 276 -4.21 15.88 24.64
N TRP A 277 -3.26 15.43 23.81
CA TRP A 277 -2.90 14.02 23.78
C TRP A 277 -1.98 13.64 24.95
N GLU A 278 -2.48 12.79 25.86
CA GLU A 278 -1.68 12.22 26.95
C GLU A 278 -0.88 10.99 26.50
N TYR A 279 0.37 10.90 26.93
CA TYR A 279 1.25 9.75 26.75
C TYR A 279 1.88 9.37 28.07
N VAL A 280 1.93 8.07 28.37
CA VAL A 280 2.58 7.54 29.58
C VAL A 280 3.94 6.97 29.18
N PRO A 281 5.05 7.70 29.43
CA PRO A 281 6.38 7.24 29.04
C PRO A 281 6.87 6.08 29.91
N SER A 282 7.65 5.20 29.30
CA SER A 282 8.47 4.20 29.97
C SER A 282 9.84 4.76 30.36
N GLU A 283 10.56 4.05 31.24
CA GLU A 283 11.96 4.41 31.59
C GLU A 283 12.91 4.41 30.39
N THR A 284 12.53 3.80 29.27
CA THR A 284 13.30 3.76 28.03
C THR A 284 12.97 4.88 27.04
N ASP A 285 11.93 5.67 27.29
CA ASP A 285 11.50 6.76 26.39
C ASP A 285 12.29 8.03 26.71
N VAL A 286 13.58 7.98 26.41
CA VAL A 286 14.53 9.08 26.58
C VAL A 286 14.99 9.55 25.20
N ALA A 287 14.90 10.86 24.94
CA ALA A 287 15.25 11.42 23.65
C ALA A 287 16.78 11.29 23.39
N PRO A 288 17.22 10.76 22.23
CA PRO A 288 18.63 10.64 21.88
C PRO A 288 19.26 12.02 21.61
N GLU A 289 20.58 12.19 21.72
CA GLU A 289 21.23 13.50 21.46
C GLU A 289 20.99 14.02 20.02
N GLY A 290 20.91 13.10 19.04
CA GLY A 290 20.61 13.40 17.64
C GLY A 290 19.13 13.26 17.29
N ASP A 291 18.88 12.69 16.12
CA ASP A 291 17.54 12.52 15.55
C ASP A 291 16.67 11.59 16.43
N ILE A 292 15.44 12.02 16.69
CA ILE A 292 14.42 11.23 17.42
C ILE A 292 13.82 10.16 16.50
N VAL A 293 13.49 10.52 15.25
CA VAL A 293 12.77 9.64 14.32
C VAL A 293 13.77 8.71 13.61
N PRO A 294 13.71 7.38 13.84
CA PRO A 294 14.68 6.44 13.29
C PRO A 294 14.35 6.09 11.84
N THR A 295 15.22 6.46 10.90
CA THR A 295 15.00 6.29 9.45
C THR A 295 15.70 5.07 8.84
N ASN A 296 16.02 4.06 9.65
CA ASN A 296 16.79 2.88 9.22
C ASN A 296 15.94 1.61 8.97
N ASP A 297 14.63 1.68 9.21
CA ASP A 297 13.67 0.59 8.97
C ASP A 297 12.31 1.19 8.57
N THR A 298 11.66 0.68 7.51
CA THR A 298 10.31 1.13 7.14
C THR A 298 9.23 0.55 8.04
N PHE A 299 9.53 -0.44 8.90
CA PHE A 299 8.57 -1.01 9.84
C PHE A 299 8.27 -0.04 10.99
N TYR A 300 7.54 1.04 10.68
CA TYR A 300 7.22 2.15 11.56
C TYR A 300 5.81 2.00 12.12
N SER A 301 5.71 1.56 13.39
CA SER A 301 4.43 1.25 14.03
C SER A 301 3.76 2.47 14.68
N HIS A 302 2.46 2.36 15.00
CA HIS A 302 1.74 3.41 15.76
C HIS A 302 2.37 3.66 17.14
N ASP A 303 2.93 2.63 17.78
CA ASP A 303 3.60 2.79 19.08
C ASP A 303 4.96 3.49 18.96
N MET A 304 5.70 3.25 17.87
CA MET A 304 6.91 4.03 17.55
C MET A 304 6.55 5.48 17.25
N MET A 305 5.52 5.72 16.43
CA MET A 305 5.00 7.05 16.13
C MET A 305 4.63 7.82 17.41
N LYS A 306 3.82 7.24 18.30
CA LYS A 306 3.46 7.86 19.59
C LYS A 306 4.68 8.19 20.43
N ARG A 307 5.61 7.24 20.62
CA ARG A 307 6.83 7.49 21.38
C ARG A 307 7.62 8.65 20.79
N ASP A 308 7.87 8.62 19.49
CA ASP A 308 8.68 9.64 18.81
C ASP A 308 7.99 11.03 18.86
N LEU A 309 6.65 11.06 18.74
CA LEU A 309 5.83 12.26 18.95
C LEU A 309 5.95 12.83 20.37
N TYR A 310 5.88 11.97 21.39
CA TYR A 310 6.12 12.37 22.78
C TYR A 310 7.52 12.99 22.93
N LEU A 311 8.56 12.33 22.42
CA LEU A 311 9.94 12.82 22.49
C LEU A 311 10.16 14.14 21.72
N LEU A 312 9.44 14.35 20.61
CA LEU A 312 9.45 15.61 19.87
C LEU A 312 8.79 16.74 20.67
N ARG A 313 7.66 16.48 21.32
CA ARG A 313 7.00 17.46 22.20
C ARG A 313 7.86 17.83 23.40
N GLU A 314 8.50 16.86 24.07
CA GLU A 314 9.42 17.14 25.18
C GLU A 314 10.63 17.98 24.75
N ARG A 315 11.07 17.85 23.49
CA ARG A 315 12.19 18.63 22.93
C ARG A 315 11.79 20.03 22.47
N TYR A 316 10.57 20.18 21.95
CA TYR A 316 10.08 21.41 21.30
C TYR A 316 8.73 21.88 21.88
N PRO A 317 8.58 22.01 23.22
CA PRO A 317 7.27 22.15 23.87
C PRO A 317 6.51 23.42 23.47
N ASP A 318 7.21 24.49 23.11
CA ASP A 318 6.61 25.76 22.67
C ASP A 318 6.34 25.80 21.14
N SER A 319 6.67 24.75 20.38
CA SER A 319 6.60 24.74 18.91
C SER A 319 5.67 23.68 18.31
N VAL A 320 5.16 22.74 19.12
CA VAL A 320 4.24 21.69 18.66
C VAL A 320 3.16 21.40 19.70
N SER A 321 1.91 21.39 19.24
CA SER A 321 0.79 20.81 19.97
C SER A 321 0.43 19.46 19.35
N ILE A 322 0.04 18.49 20.18
CA ILE A 322 -0.39 17.17 19.69
C ILE A 322 -1.78 16.91 20.25
N LEU A 323 -2.74 16.84 19.34
CA LEU A 323 -4.14 16.63 19.65
C LEU A 323 -4.53 15.23 19.22
N ARG A 324 -5.29 14.52 20.05
CA ARG A 324 -6.11 13.40 19.55
C ARG A 324 -7.33 14.02 18.88
N PHE A 325 -7.67 13.57 17.67
CA PHE A 325 -8.87 13.99 16.94
C PHE A 325 -9.91 12.87 16.72
N GLY A 326 -9.68 11.70 17.32
CA GLY A 326 -10.60 10.56 17.24
C GLY A 326 -9.93 9.24 17.62
N TYR A 327 -10.66 8.16 17.40
CA TYR A 327 -10.17 6.79 17.61
C TYR A 327 -10.52 5.90 16.41
N THR A 328 -9.67 4.91 16.13
CA THR A 328 -9.96 3.84 15.17
C THR A 328 -10.97 2.82 15.71
N ALA A 329 -11.39 1.86 14.87
CA ALA A 329 -12.30 0.79 15.28
C ALA A 329 -11.74 -0.12 16.40
N ASP A 330 -10.43 -0.38 16.42
CA ASP A 330 -9.73 -1.11 17.49
C ASP A 330 -9.26 -0.19 18.64
N GLY A 331 -9.65 1.09 18.63
CA GLY A 331 -9.44 2.03 19.74
C GLY A 331 -8.06 2.70 19.80
N ARG A 332 -7.32 2.79 18.69
CA ARG A 332 -6.07 3.56 18.61
C ARG A 332 -6.35 5.04 18.42
N ASP A 333 -5.53 5.88 19.04
CA ASP A 333 -5.61 7.34 18.84
C ASP A 333 -5.34 7.72 17.38
N LEU A 334 -6.21 8.55 16.82
CA LEU A 334 -5.93 9.34 15.63
C LEU A 334 -5.31 10.66 16.11
N LEU A 335 -4.07 10.93 15.70
CA LEU A 335 -3.26 12.05 16.20
C LEU A 335 -3.00 13.10 15.12
N ASP A 336 -3.21 14.35 15.49
CA ASP A 336 -2.94 15.56 14.71
C ASP A 336 -1.80 16.34 15.38
N VAL A 337 -0.76 16.61 14.60
CA VAL A 337 0.45 17.31 15.03
C VAL A 337 0.40 18.72 14.49
N VAL A 338 0.08 19.65 15.38
CA VAL A 338 -0.25 21.03 15.06
C VAL A 338 0.99 21.91 15.22
N ILE A 339 1.45 22.50 14.11
CA ILE A 339 2.67 23.34 14.07
C ILE A 339 2.37 24.68 13.39
N GLY A 340 2.66 25.76 14.10
CA GLY A 340 2.52 27.15 13.63
C GLY A 340 1.93 28.05 14.71
N ASN A 341 1.70 29.32 14.38
CA ASN A 341 1.11 30.27 15.32
C ASN A 341 -0.35 29.86 15.67
N PRO A 342 -0.75 29.73 16.95
CA PRO A 342 -2.13 29.47 17.34
C PRO A 342 -3.14 30.52 16.84
N ASP A 343 -2.71 31.76 16.62
CA ASP A 343 -3.53 32.85 16.07
C ASP A 343 -3.53 32.89 14.51
N ALA A 344 -2.82 31.97 13.84
CA ALA A 344 -2.80 31.88 12.38
C ALA A 344 -4.23 31.66 11.83
N GLN A 345 -4.56 32.39 10.77
CA GLN A 345 -5.92 32.41 10.20
C GLN A 345 -6.13 31.39 9.08
N LYS A 346 -5.16 30.51 8.80
CA LYS A 346 -5.18 29.55 7.69
C LYS A 346 -4.64 28.22 8.15
N ASP A 347 -5.38 27.15 7.88
CA ASP A 347 -4.99 25.78 8.25
C ASP A 347 -4.76 24.92 7.01
N VAL A 348 -3.73 24.07 7.04
CA VAL A 348 -3.44 23.11 5.96
C VAL A 348 -3.31 21.72 6.54
N ILE A 349 -4.11 20.77 6.04
CA ILE A 349 -4.08 19.37 6.48
C ILE A 349 -3.14 18.57 5.59
N ILE A 350 -2.16 17.88 6.17
CA ILE A 350 -1.33 16.91 5.46
C ILE A 350 -1.44 15.56 6.17
N GLN A 351 -1.93 14.54 5.46
CA GLN A 351 -2.16 13.20 6.00
C GLN A 351 -1.30 12.15 5.31
N TYR A 352 -0.89 11.14 6.09
CA TYR A 352 -0.01 10.07 5.62
C TYR A 352 -0.62 8.68 5.92
N SER A 353 -0.37 7.73 5.02
CA SER A 353 -0.67 6.30 5.22
C SER A 353 -2.15 6.00 5.53
N MET A 354 -3.07 6.67 4.83
CA MET A 354 -4.49 6.28 4.80
C MET A 354 -4.70 4.85 4.28
N HIS A 355 -3.86 4.39 3.33
CA HIS A 355 -3.77 2.95 3.05
C HIS A 355 -2.70 2.28 3.93
N ALA A 356 -3.09 1.19 4.58
CA ALA A 356 -2.31 0.42 5.53
C ALA A 356 -0.86 0.07 5.12
N ARG A 357 -0.65 -0.52 3.95
CA ARG A 357 0.67 -0.94 3.44
C ARG A 357 1.60 0.22 3.02
N GLU A 358 1.11 1.45 3.00
CA GLU A 358 1.85 2.63 2.52
C GLU A 358 2.54 3.33 3.70
N TYR A 359 2.98 2.56 4.70
CA TYR A 359 3.50 3.00 6.01
C TYR A 359 4.88 3.68 5.95
N VAL A 360 5.58 3.63 4.81
CA VAL A 360 6.76 4.49 4.57
C VAL A 360 6.40 5.98 4.65
N ASN A 361 5.16 6.33 4.31
CA ASN A 361 4.69 7.71 4.37
C ASN A 361 4.53 8.20 5.82
N SER A 362 4.14 7.34 6.78
CA SER A 362 4.19 7.71 8.21
C SER A 362 5.60 8.04 8.69
N LEU A 363 6.60 7.26 8.28
CA LEU A 363 8.00 7.54 8.60
C LEU A 363 8.47 8.86 7.93
N LEU A 364 8.07 9.09 6.68
CA LEU A 364 8.33 10.36 5.96
C LEU A 364 7.72 11.56 6.68
N GLY A 365 6.43 11.50 7.04
CA GLY A 365 5.72 12.57 7.74
C GLY A 365 6.34 12.87 9.10
N MET A 366 6.65 11.84 9.89
CA MET A 366 7.37 12.00 11.16
C MET A 366 8.74 12.64 10.99
N LYS A 367 9.49 12.28 9.95
CA LYS A 367 10.78 12.92 9.67
C LYS A 367 10.63 14.37 9.19
N GLN A 368 9.62 14.67 8.38
CA GLN A 368 9.30 16.04 7.96
C GLN A 368 8.89 16.91 9.15
N ILE A 369 8.09 16.38 10.09
CA ILE A 369 7.75 17.04 11.38
C ILE A 369 9.02 17.38 12.16
N GLU A 370 9.91 16.40 12.35
CA GLU A 370 11.15 16.60 13.10
C GLU A 370 12.03 17.69 12.47
N GLU A 371 12.24 17.67 11.16
CA GLU A 371 13.09 18.65 10.48
C GLU A 371 12.44 20.04 10.40
N LEU A 372 11.11 20.14 10.38
CA LEU A 372 10.40 21.41 10.50
C LEU A 372 10.64 22.04 11.89
N LEU A 373 10.52 21.26 12.97
CA LEU A 373 10.76 21.72 14.35
C LEU A 373 12.23 22.11 14.59
N LYS A 374 13.18 21.29 14.11
CA LYS A 374 14.61 21.66 14.08
C LYS A 374 14.84 22.96 13.31
N GLY A 375 14.18 23.12 12.17
CA GLY A 375 14.30 24.29 11.33
C GLY A 375 13.78 25.57 11.99
N MET A 376 12.64 25.51 12.67
CA MET A 376 12.11 26.61 13.47
C MET A 376 13.07 27.00 14.60
N ASN A 377 13.58 26.02 15.37
CA ASN A 377 14.50 26.29 16.48
C ASN A 377 15.85 26.87 16.05
N ASN A 378 16.35 26.48 14.88
CA ASN A 378 17.68 26.85 14.39
C ASN A 378 17.68 28.03 13.40
N GLY A 379 16.53 28.62 13.10
CA GLY A 379 16.40 29.73 12.14
C GLY A 379 16.62 29.33 10.68
N THR A 380 16.34 28.07 10.32
CA THR A 380 16.39 27.58 8.94
C THR A 380 15.39 28.36 8.07
N GLN A 381 15.76 28.58 6.81
CA GLN A 381 15.00 29.38 5.86
C GLN A 381 14.56 28.57 4.64
N TYR A 382 13.37 28.86 4.13
CA TYR A 382 12.91 28.40 2.82
C TYR A 382 12.70 29.64 1.92
N ASN A 383 13.31 29.65 0.74
CA ASN A 383 13.35 30.81 -0.17
C ASN A 383 13.76 32.14 0.50
N GLY A 384 14.63 32.09 1.51
CA GLY A 384 15.13 33.27 2.23
C GLY A 384 14.21 33.80 3.34
N VAL A 385 13.11 33.11 3.65
CA VAL A 385 12.21 33.43 4.77
C VAL A 385 12.36 32.35 5.84
N ALA A 386 12.46 32.73 7.13
CA ALA A 386 12.62 31.75 8.21
C ALA A 386 11.36 30.89 8.38
N TYR A 387 11.53 29.63 8.80
CA TYR A 387 10.39 28.73 9.04
C TYR A 387 9.42 29.31 10.09
N SER A 388 9.95 29.97 11.11
CA SER A 388 9.19 30.71 12.14
C SER A 388 8.32 31.84 11.57
N ASP A 389 8.75 32.47 10.48
CA ASP A 389 8.09 33.63 9.88
C ASP A 389 7.01 33.17 8.90
N ILE A 390 7.30 32.11 8.13
CA ILE A 390 6.33 31.43 7.25
C ILE A 390 5.10 30.98 8.07
N LEU A 391 5.35 30.34 9.22
CA LEU A 391 4.33 29.77 10.10
C LEU A 391 3.62 30.78 11.01
N GLN A 392 3.80 32.10 10.80
CA GLN A 392 2.98 33.12 11.48
C GLN A 392 1.56 33.21 10.92
N ASN A 393 1.43 33.07 9.59
CA ASN A 393 0.16 33.30 8.87
C ASN A 393 -0.53 32.00 8.45
N VAL A 394 0.09 30.84 8.71
CA VAL A 394 -0.45 29.51 8.41
C VAL A 394 -0.07 28.52 9.52
N ARG A 395 -0.97 27.58 9.79
CA ARG A 395 -0.78 26.47 10.71
C ARG A 395 -0.92 25.15 9.95
N LEU A 396 -0.03 24.21 10.24
CA LEU A 396 -0.04 22.87 9.64
C LEU A 396 -0.67 21.88 10.62
N HIS A 397 -1.60 21.09 10.13
CA HIS A 397 -2.23 19.96 10.80
C HIS A 397 -1.68 18.68 10.15
N LEU A 398 -0.70 18.06 10.81
CA LEU A 398 0.09 16.96 10.25
C LEU A 398 -0.37 15.64 10.89
N ILE A 399 -1.08 14.81 10.13
CA ILE A 399 -1.66 13.54 10.60
C ILE A 399 -0.73 12.39 10.18
N PRO A 400 0.20 11.92 11.04
CA PRO A 400 1.31 11.09 10.56
C PRO A 400 0.87 9.65 10.24
N MET A 401 -0.32 9.23 10.68
CA MET A 401 -0.88 7.91 10.38
C MET A 401 -2.40 7.98 10.40
N MET A 402 -3.01 8.14 9.23
CA MET A 402 -4.47 8.25 9.07
C MET A 402 -5.21 6.92 9.22
N ASN A 403 -4.49 5.78 9.15
CA ASN A 403 -5.04 4.43 9.34
C ASN A 403 -4.19 3.57 10.30
N PRO A 404 -4.15 3.87 11.61
CA PRO A 404 -3.33 3.14 12.57
C PRO A 404 -3.61 1.63 12.62
N ASP A 405 -4.88 1.22 12.64
CA ASP A 405 -5.24 -0.20 12.70
C ASP A 405 -4.78 -0.94 11.44
N GLY A 406 -5.02 -0.36 10.28
CA GLY A 406 -4.59 -0.90 9.00
C GLY A 406 -3.06 -1.04 8.91
N VAL A 407 -2.31 0.00 9.27
CA VAL A 407 -0.83 -0.07 9.32
C VAL A 407 -0.36 -1.20 10.25
N MET A 408 -0.97 -1.32 11.43
CA MET A 408 -0.62 -2.37 12.38
C MET A 408 -0.96 -3.78 11.85
N ILE A 409 -2.05 -3.94 11.11
CA ILE A 409 -2.38 -5.17 10.34
C ILE A 409 -1.33 -5.43 9.26
N ALA A 410 -0.87 -4.41 8.52
CA ALA A 410 0.14 -4.59 7.47
C ALA A 410 1.52 -5.03 8.01
N LEU A 411 1.88 -4.56 9.21
CA LEU A 411 3.14 -4.90 9.88
C LEU A 411 3.11 -6.26 10.59
N TYR A 412 2.04 -6.53 11.35
CA TYR A 412 1.97 -7.66 12.30
C TYR A 412 0.80 -8.63 12.05
N GLY A 413 -0.11 -8.31 11.15
CA GLY A 413 -1.27 -9.15 10.81
C GLY A 413 -2.34 -9.19 11.90
N PHE A 414 -2.99 -10.33 12.03
CA PHE A 414 -4.11 -10.59 12.94
C PHE A 414 -3.80 -10.28 14.42
N ASP A 415 -2.57 -10.57 14.88
CA ASP A 415 -2.17 -10.37 16.28
C ASP A 415 -2.03 -8.88 16.65
N ALA A 416 -2.10 -7.98 15.67
CA ALA A 416 -2.06 -6.54 15.92
C ALA A 416 -3.37 -5.99 16.50
N ILE A 417 -4.50 -6.66 16.29
CA ILE A 417 -5.83 -6.15 16.65
C ILE A 417 -6.26 -6.74 18.00
N GLY A 418 -6.63 -5.87 18.95
CA GLY A 418 -7.05 -6.29 20.28
C GLY A 418 -8.46 -6.90 20.29
N ASN A 419 -9.39 -6.25 19.58
CA ASN A 419 -10.79 -6.61 19.52
C ASN A 419 -11.01 -7.95 18.79
N GLU A 420 -11.66 -8.91 19.47
CA GLU A 420 -11.92 -10.25 18.93
C GLU A 420 -12.92 -10.24 17.75
N THR A 421 -13.93 -9.36 17.78
CA THR A 421 -14.91 -9.22 16.69
C THR A 421 -14.26 -8.69 15.42
N ILE A 422 -13.42 -7.65 15.54
CA ILE A 422 -12.67 -7.09 14.39
C ILE A 422 -11.71 -8.14 13.82
N ARG A 423 -10.98 -8.85 14.68
CA ARG A 423 -10.12 -9.97 14.27
C ARG A 423 -10.86 -11.05 13.49
N ASN A 424 -12.02 -11.49 13.96
CA ASN A 424 -12.84 -12.47 13.24
C ASN A 424 -13.26 -11.93 11.86
N GLY A 425 -13.66 -10.66 11.77
CA GLY A 425 -13.94 -9.98 10.51
C GLY A 425 -12.76 -9.96 9.53
N LEU A 426 -11.54 -9.74 9.99
CA LEU A 426 -10.33 -9.82 9.15
C LEU A 426 -10.09 -11.24 8.61
N TYR A 427 -10.36 -12.26 9.41
CA TYR A 427 -10.22 -13.67 8.98
C TYR A 427 -11.32 -14.09 7.99
N GLU A 428 -12.55 -13.61 8.16
CA GLU A 428 -13.63 -13.77 7.18
C GLU A 428 -13.32 -13.02 5.88
N CYS A 429 -12.83 -11.78 5.97
CA CYS A 429 -12.38 -10.98 4.82
C CYS A 429 -11.30 -11.72 4.01
N TRP A 430 -10.26 -12.24 4.68
CA TRP A 430 -9.23 -13.05 4.03
C TRP A 430 -9.82 -14.25 3.29
N GLN A 431 -10.61 -15.08 3.96
CA GLN A 431 -11.24 -16.26 3.33
C GLN A 431 -12.08 -15.87 2.12
N ASN A 432 -12.89 -14.81 2.25
CA ASN A 432 -13.77 -14.32 1.19
C ASN A 432 -12.99 -13.78 -0.02
N ASP A 433 -11.90 -13.05 0.20
CA ASP A 433 -11.03 -12.58 -0.88
C ASP A 433 -10.36 -13.77 -1.61
N ILE A 434 -9.84 -14.76 -0.87
CA ILE A 434 -9.23 -15.96 -1.48
C ILE A 434 -10.26 -16.76 -2.30
N LEU A 435 -11.49 -16.91 -1.81
CA LEU A 435 -12.59 -17.55 -2.56
C LEU A 435 -12.95 -16.80 -3.85
N LEU A 436 -12.79 -15.47 -3.87
CA LEU A 436 -12.95 -14.62 -5.04
C LEU A 436 -11.68 -14.50 -5.91
N GLY A 437 -10.60 -15.20 -5.57
CA GLY A 437 -9.34 -15.15 -6.31
C GLY A 437 -8.56 -13.84 -6.17
N LYS A 438 -8.78 -13.11 -5.06
CA LYS A 438 -8.11 -11.85 -4.71
C LYS A 438 -7.10 -12.08 -3.59
N GLY A 439 -6.04 -11.26 -3.55
CA GLY A 439 -5.05 -11.32 -2.48
C GLY A 439 -4.14 -12.56 -2.57
N ASP A 440 -3.44 -12.87 -1.47
CA ASP A 440 -2.45 -13.94 -1.38
C ASP A 440 -2.94 -15.08 -0.45
N PRO A 441 -2.95 -16.34 -0.88
CA PRO A 441 -3.37 -17.46 -0.02
C PRO A 441 -2.43 -17.70 1.17
N ASP A 442 -1.23 -17.13 1.20
CA ASP A 442 -0.49 -16.99 2.45
C ASP A 442 -1.01 -15.78 3.24
N ILE A 443 -1.66 -16.04 4.38
CA ILE A 443 -2.33 -15.01 5.18
C ILE A 443 -1.39 -13.89 5.66
N LEU A 444 -0.09 -14.15 5.83
CA LEU A 444 0.87 -13.12 6.21
C LEU A 444 1.28 -12.26 5.00
N ALA A 445 1.38 -12.85 3.81
CA ALA A 445 1.58 -12.11 2.56
C ALA A 445 0.34 -11.30 2.16
N TYR A 446 -0.86 -11.77 2.49
CA TYR A 446 -2.12 -11.04 2.33
C TYR A 446 -2.14 -9.76 3.17
N TYR A 447 -1.94 -9.87 4.49
CA TYR A 447 -1.96 -8.70 5.37
C TYR A 447 -0.83 -7.70 5.03
N ARG A 448 0.36 -8.17 4.62
CA ARG A 448 1.42 -7.27 4.13
C ARG A 448 1.02 -6.36 2.95
N ARG A 449 0.00 -6.75 2.17
CA ARG A 449 -0.53 -5.98 1.03
C ARG A 449 -1.89 -5.32 1.32
N TRP A 450 -2.34 -5.33 2.58
CA TRP A 450 -3.58 -4.70 3.04
C TRP A 450 -3.60 -3.20 2.70
N LYS A 451 -4.71 -2.68 2.19
CA LYS A 451 -4.93 -1.22 2.04
C LYS A 451 -5.94 -0.69 3.05
N ALA A 452 -6.96 -1.49 3.36
CA ALA A 452 -8.12 -1.11 4.17
C ALA A 452 -7.81 -0.77 5.65
N ASN A 453 -8.81 -0.28 6.38
CA ASN A 453 -8.78 -0.17 7.85
C ASN A 453 -9.09 -1.52 8.54
N ALA A 454 -9.28 -1.51 9.86
CA ALA A 454 -9.61 -2.71 10.65
C ALA A 454 -10.94 -3.37 10.25
N ARG A 455 -11.91 -2.59 9.75
CA ARG A 455 -13.22 -3.09 9.28
C ARG A 455 -13.20 -3.57 7.83
N CYS A 456 -12.02 -3.66 7.22
CA CYS A 456 -11.84 -4.06 5.82
C CYS A 456 -12.49 -3.09 4.83
N VAL A 457 -12.59 -1.81 5.20
CA VAL A 457 -13.03 -0.70 4.34
C VAL A 457 -11.83 0.06 3.81
N ASP A 458 -11.83 0.34 2.52
CA ASP A 458 -10.87 1.22 1.87
C ASP A 458 -11.24 2.68 2.18
N LEU A 459 -10.52 3.30 3.12
CA LEU A 459 -10.81 4.66 3.59
C LEU A 459 -10.81 5.67 2.44
N ASN A 460 -9.94 5.48 1.44
CA ASN A 460 -9.87 6.34 0.26
C ASN A 460 -10.97 6.03 -0.78
N ARG A 461 -12.02 5.29 -0.38
CA ARG A 461 -13.29 5.13 -1.11
C ARG A 461 -14.50 5.44 -0.23
N ASN A 462 -14.29 5.89 1.01
CA ASN A 462 -15.34 6.06 2.02
C ASN A 462 -15.87 7.50 2.12
N PHE A 463 -15.33 8.46 1.37
CA PHE A 463 -15.76 9.87 1.42
C PHE A 463 -17.09 10.10 0.69
N ASP A 464 -17.87 11.08 1.14
CA ASP A 464 -19.16 11.46 0.53
C ASP A 464 -18.96 12.35 -0.72
N CYS A 465 -18.26 11.82 -1.71
CA CYS A 465 -18.01 12.47 -2.99
C CYS A 465 -17.97 11.39 -4.08
N GLY A 466 -19.01 11.27 -4.91
CA GLY A 466 -19.10 10.20 -5.90
C GLY A 466 -19.21 8.77 -5.32
N TRP A 467 -19.39 8.63 -4.00
CA TRP A 467 -19.45 7.34 -3.30
C TRP A 467 -20.45 6.37 -3.93
N GLU A 468 -21.67 6.83 -4.22
CA GLU A 468 -22.73 6.02 -4.83
C GLU A 468 -22.30 5.41 -6.17
N THR A 469 -21.62 6.20 -6.99
CA THR A 469 -21.19 5.84 -8.34
C THR A 469 -19.88 5.04 -8.40
N THR A 470 -19.03 5.13 -7.37
CA THR A 470 -17.74 4.42 -7.33
C THR A 470 -17.95 2.90 -7.29
N VAL A 471 -17.35 2.19 -8.26
CA VAL A 471 -17.45 0.73 -8.43
C VAL A 471 -16.27 0.02 -7.77
N GLY A 472 -16.48 -0.42 -6.54
CA GLY A 472 -15.53 -1.18 -5.73
C GLY A 472 -15.86 -2.68 -5.63
N THR A 473 -15.44 -3.29 -4.53
CA THR A 473 -15.98 -4.58 -4.08
C THR A 473 -17.34 -4.35 -3.41
N THR A 474 -18.23 -5.35 -3.46
CA THR A 474 -19.56 -5.29 -2.84
C THR A 474 -19.58 -5.77 -1.38
N GLN A 475 -18.42 -6.14 -0.85
CA GLN A 475 -18.25 -6.76 0.47
C GLN A 475 -16.88 -6.37 1.05
N PRO A 476 -16.71 -6.42 2.39
CA PRO A 476 -15.42 -6.32 3.08
C PRO A 476 -14.28 -7.02 2.36
N SER A 477 -13.18 -6.31 2.13
CA SER A 477 -12.06 -6.75 1.26
C SER A 477 -10.77 -6.03 1.66
N CYS A 478 -9.60 -6.59 1.32
CA CYS A 478 -8.30 -5.94 1.61
C CYS A 478 -8.10 -4.59 0.92
N SER A 479 -8.91 -4.28 -0.10
CA SER A 479 -8.93 -3.02 -0.84
C SER A 479 -10.24 -2.83 -1.61
N ARG A 480 -10.53 -1.58 -2.00
CA ARG A 480 -11.67 -1.17 -2.84
C ARG A 480 -13.07 -1.48 -2.29
N TYR A 481 -13.24 -1.89 -1.02
CA TYR A 481 -14.56 -1.89 -0.38
C TYR A 481 -14.87 -0.49 0.13
N LYS A 482 -15.96 0.13 -0.33
CA LYS A 482 -16.29 1.54 -0.01
C LYS A 482 -17.00 1.75 1.34
N GLY A 483 -17.27 0.67 2.10
CA GLY A 483 -18.09 0.70 3.31
C GLY A 483 -19.59 0.50 3.03
N GLU A 484 -20.41 0.62 4.08
CA GLU A 484 -21.87 0.45 4.01
C GLU A 484 -22.61 1.73 3.62
N SER A 485 -22.03 2.89 3.93
CA SER A 485 -22.45 4.22 3.50
C SER A 485 -21.22 5.10 3.27
N ALA A 486 -21.39 6.28 2.67
CA ALA A 486 -20.40 7.34 2.79
C ALA A 486 -20.15 7.71 4.26
N ALA A 487 -18.92 8.12 4.58
CA ALA A 487 -18.41 8.43 5.92
C ALA A 487 -18.84 7.41 7.01
N SER A 488 -18.82 6.11 6.68
CA SER A 488 -19.16 5.04 7.63
C SER A 488 -18.03 4.72 8.61
N GLU A 489 -16.78 5.04 8.27
CA GLU A 489 -15.61 4.70 9.07
C GLU A 489 -15.18 5.83 10.02
N ALA A 490 -14.71 5.46 11.20
CA ALA A 490 -14.36 6.40 12.26
C ALA A 490 -13.20 7.32 11.84
N GLU A 491 -12.22 6.78 11.09
CA GLU A 491 -11.10 7.52 10.55
C GLU A 491 -11.56 8.60 9.55
N THR A 492 -12.46 8.25 8.63
CA THR A 492 -13.03 9.19 7.66
C THR A 492 -13.90 10.25 8.34
N LYS A 493 -14.76 9.86 9.30
CA LYS A 493 -15.55 10.81 10.11
C LYS A 493 -14.66 11.81 10.86
N ALA A 494 -13.57 11.35 11.48
CA ALA A 494 -12.65 12.19 12.24
C ALA A 494 -11.92 13.21 11.35
N LEU A 495 -11.46 12.81 10.16
CA LEU A 495 -10.81 13.72 9.20
C LEU A 495 -11.77 14.80 8.67
N VAL A 496 -13.01 14.41 8.34
CA VAL A 496 -14.05 15.37 7.93
C VAL A 496 -14.30 16.38 9.05
N ALA A 497 -14.44 15.92 10.29
CA ALA A 497 -14.71 16.79 11.42
C ALA A 497 -13.53 17.71 11.79
N LEU A 498 -12.27 17.27 11.61
CA LEU A 498 -11.09 18.15 11.72
C LEU A 498 -11.16 19.29 10.70
N LYS A 499 -11.43 18.97 9.42
CA LYS A 499 -11.60 19.97 8.36
C LYS A 499 -12.74 20.95 8.66
N ASP A 500 -13.84 20.50 9.28
CA ASP A 500 -14.97 21.35 9.65
C ASP A 500 -14.73 22.20 10.92
N ALA A 501 -13.72 21.86 11.74
CA ALA A 501 -13.41 22.56 12.99
C ALA A 501 -12.37 23.68 12.84
N ILE A 502 -11.67 23.75 11.71
CA ILE A 502 -10.53 24.65 11.45
C ILE A 502 -10.76 25.47 10.17
N ASN A 503 -9.98 26.53 9.91
CA ASN A 503 -10.09 27.26 8.64
C ASN A 503 -9.22 26.60 7.56
N CYS A 504 -9.62 25.40 7.15
CA CYS A 504 -8.86 24.57 6.21
C CYS A 504 -8.82 25.20 4.81
N VAL A 505 -7.66 25.68 4.39
CA VAL A 505 -7.42 26.31 3.07
C VAL A 505 -6.70 25.41 2.08
N GLY A 506 -6.24 24.22 2.48
CA GLY A 506 -5.57 23.27 1.60
C GLY A 506 -5.41 21.88 2.21
N GLN A 507 -5.32 20.85 1.36
CA GLN A 507 -5.09 19.46 1.79
C GLN A 507 -4.02 18.75 0.95
N ILE A 508 -3.24 17.86 1.57
CA ILE A 508 -2.28 16.99 0.87
C ILE A 508 -2.40 15.55 1.39
N ALA A 509 -2.55 14.60 0.47
CA ALA A 509 -2.68 13.18 0.76
C ALA A 509 -1.41 12.41 0.34
N TYR A 510 -0.66 11.85 1.28
CA TYR A 510 0.51 11.02 0.99
C TYR A 510 0.15 9.53 0.86
N HIS A 511 0.46 8.98 -0.31
CA HIS A 511 0.19 7.62 -0.75
C HIS A 511 1.43 6.97 -1.39
N SER A 512 1.34 5.71 -1.79
CA SER A 512 2.30 5.07 -2.69
C SER A 512 1.57 4.17 -3.70
N GLU A 513 2.01 4.06 -4.96
CA GLU A 513 3.34 4.35 -5.51
C GLU A 513 3.31 4.93 -6.93
N GLY A 514 4.43 5.50 -7.37
CA GLY A 514 4.63 5.88 -8.78
C GLY A 514 5.50 7.12 -9.03
N GLU A 515 5.92 7.85 -8.00
CA GLU A 515 6.56 9.17 -8.13
C GLU A 515 5.66 10.16 -8.91
N LEU A 516 4.40 10.28 -8.45
CA LEU A 516 3.35 11.08 -9.08
C LEU A 516 2.82 12.18 -8.14
N VAL A 517 2.31 13.26 -8.73
CA VAL A 517 1.44 14.24 -8.07
C VAL A 517 0.11 14.26 -8.83
N TYR A 518 -0.91 13.65 -8.23
CA TYR A 518 -2.28 13.67 -8.75
C TYR A 518 -2.99 14.96 -8.32
N TRP A 519 -3.59 15.63 -9.31
CA TRP A 519 -4.26 16.92 -9.20
C TRP A 519 -5.50 16.96 -10.13
N ASP A 520 -6.08 18.14 -10.34
CA ASP A 520 -7.22 18.45 -11.20
C ASP A 520 -8.55 18.01 -10.57
N TYR A 521 -8.81 16.70 -10.47
CA TYR A 521 -10.04 16.13 -9.87
C TYR A 521 -11.37 16.68 -10.43
N GLY A 522 -11.37 17.42 -11.55
CA GLY A 522 -12.56 18.08 -12.07
C GLY A 522 -12.85 19.44 -11.43
N SER A 523 -11.88 20.02 -10.74
CA SER A 523 -11.90 21.41 -10.27
C SER A 523 -12.16 22.40 -11.41
N LEU A 524 -12.79 23.53 -11.08
CA LEU A 524 -13.17 24.57 -12.06
C LEU A 524 -12.85 25.97 -11.52
N GLY A 525 -12.69 26.93 -12.43
CA GLY A 525 -12.51 28.34 -12.09
C GLY A 525 -11.23 28.60 -11.28
N ASP A 526 -11.31 29.50 -10.29
CA ASP A 526 -10.16 29.91 -9.49
C ASP A 526 -9.58 28.74 -8.66
N LEU A 527 -10.43 27.80 -8.21
CA LEU A 527 -9.99 26.59 -7.51
C LEU A 527 -9.03 25.75 -8.36
N HIS A 528 -9.34 25.57 -9.66
CA HIS A 528 -8.47 24.85 -10.59
C HIS A 528 -7.09 25.52 -10.75
N VAL A 529 -7.05 26.85 -10.74
CA VAL A 529 -5.80 27.61 -10.85
C VAL A 529 -4.94 27.43 -9.59
N VAL A 530 -5.54 27.45 -8.39
CA VAL A 530 -4.80 27.25 -7.14
C VAL A 530 -4.35 25.79 -7.00
N ASP A 531 -5.19 24.83 -7.40
CA ASP A 531 -4.84 23.40 -7.43
C ASP A 531 -3.68 23.12 -8.41
N GLU A 532 -3.72 23.71 -9.61
CA GLU A 532 -2.63 23.59 -10.57
C GLU A 532 -1.31 24.15 -10.02
N GLN A 533 -1.36 25.31 -9.36
CA GLN A 533 -0.18 25.94 -8.75
C GLN A 533 0.39 25.11 -7.60
N LEU A 534 -0.46 24.51 -6.76
CA LEU A 534 -0.04 23.61 -5.69
C LEU A 534 0.63 22.34 -6.26
N ALA A 535 0.04 21.77 -7.31
CA ALA A 535 0.58 20.61 -8.00
C ALA A 535 1.92 20.91 -8.70
N ASP A 536 2.05 22.08 -9.35
CA ASP A 536 3.30 22.55 -9.97
C ASP A 536 4.40 22.79 -8.93
N LEU A 537 4.07 23.39 -7.78
CA LEU A 537 5.01 23.60 -6.67
C LEU A 537 5.57 22.27 -6.17
N VAL A 538 4.70 21.31 -5.87
CA VAL A 538 5.10 20.02 -5.29
C VAL A 538 5.80 19.14 -6.33
N SER A 539 5.33 19.11 -7.58
CA SER A 539 6.04 18.45 -8.69
C SER A 539 7.43 19.06 -8.92
N GLY A 540 7.56 20.39 -8.85
CA GLY A 540 8.83 21.09 -8.98
C GLY A 540 9.85 20.81 -7.88
N ILE A 541 9.39 20.53 -6.65
CA ILE A 541 10.24 20.16 -5.50
C ILE A 541 10.65 18.69 -5.56
N THR A 542 9.68 17.80 -5.76
CA THR A 542 9.87 16.35 -5.71
C THR A 542 10.50 15.77 -6.98
N GLY A 543 10.33 16.45 -8.13
CA GLY A 543 10.61 15.91 -9.45
C GLY A 543 9.57 14.88 -9.92
N TYR A 544 8.46 14.70 -9.19
CA TYR A 544 7.40 13.75 -9.50
C TYR A 544 6.56 14.19 -10.70
N THR A 545 5.99 13.23 -11.42
CA THR A 545 5.17 13.52 -12.60
C THR A 545 3.81 14.06 -12.17
N LYS A 546 3.50 15.30 -12.56
CA LYS A 546 2.18 15.91 -12.40
C LYS A 546 1.18 15.23 -13.35
N GLU A 547 0.14 14.60 -12.81
CA GLU A 547 -0.82 13.77 -13.55
C GLU A 547 -2.27 14.17 -13.21
N SER A 548 -3.09 14.54 -14.19
CA SER A 548 -4.51 14.86 -13.94
C SER A 548 -5.30 13.57 -13.73
N THR A 549 -6.10 13.52 -12.67
CA THR A 549 -6.98 12.38 -12.39
C THR A 549 -8.10 12.22 -13.42
N ILE A 550 -8.49 13.33 -14.07
CA ILE A 550 -9.46 13.36 -15.17
C ILE A 550 -8.85 12.76 -16.44
N SER A 551 -7.60 13.12 -16.81
CA SER A 551 -6.96 12.56 -18.00
C SER A 551 -6.55 11.09 -17.85
N SER A 552 -6.17 10.68 -16.64
CA SER A 552 -5.79 9.29 -16.35
C SER A 552 -6.97 8.39 -15.96
N ASN A 553 -8.18 8.94 -15.80
CA ASN A 553 -9.39 8.22 -15.40
C ASN A 553 -9.17 7.42 -14.09
N GLN A 554 -8.69 8.12 -13.06
CA GLN A 554 -8.54 7.52 -11.72
C GLN A 554 -9.89 7.12 -11.12
N GLU A 555 -9.84 6.25 -10.12
CA GLU A 555 -11.02 5.93 -9.31
C GLU A 555 -11.40 7.09 -8.41
N THR A 556 -12.65 7.52 -8.51
CA THR A 556 -13.29 8.59 -7.71
C THR A 556 -13.62 8.15 -6.28
N ALA A 557 -14.04 9.13 -5.46
CA ALA A 557 -14.39 8.99 -4.04
C ALA A 557 -13.19 8.87 -3.08
N GLY A 558 -12.04 9.38 -3.50
CA GLY A 558 -10.89 9.61 -2.62
C GLY A 558 -11.02 10.86 -1.75
N CYS A 559 -10.05 11.01 -0.86
CA CYS A 559 -9.92 12.17 0.04
C CYS A 559 -9.85 13.47 -0.77
N SER A 560 -8.95 13.54 -1.74
CA SER A 560 -8.73 14.76 -2.55
C SER A 560 -9.92 15.11 -3.44
N ASP A 561 -10.67 14.12 -3.94
CA ASP A 561 -11.95 14.35 -4.64
C ASP A 561 -12.93 15.12 -3.72
N TYR A 562 -13.08 14.66 -2.47
CA TYR A 562 -13.99 15.27 -1.49
C TYR A 562 -13.57 16.68 -1.07
N PHE A 563 -12.28 16.91 -0.84
CA PHE A 563 -11.78 18.25 -0.50
C PHE A 563 -12.00 19.24 -1.65
N ILE A 564 -11.75 18.84 -2.90
CA ILE A 564 -11.95 19.71 -4.07
C ILE A 564 -13.43 19.90 -4.42
N LEU A 565 -14.17 18.82 -4.64
CA LEU A 565 -15.50 18.87 -5.26
C LEU A 565 -16.60 19.26 -4.27
N GLU A 566 -16.52 18.80 -3.02
CA GLU A 566 -17.56 19.06 -2.01
C GLU A 566 -17.16 20.22 -1.08
N CYS A 567 -15.88 20.33 -0.71
CA CYS A 567 -15.42 21.40 0.20
C CYS A 567 -14.89 22.66 -0.51
N SER A 568 -14.62 22.62 -1.82
CA SER A 568 -13.95 23.70 -2.57
C SER A 568 -12.57 24.09 -2.03
N ILE A 569 -11.84 23.13 -1.48
CA ILE A 569 -10.49 23.27 -0.90
C ILE A 569 -9.46 22.67 -1.88
N PRO A 570 -8.39 23.40 -2.29
CA PRO A 570 -7.32 22.85 -3.13
C PRO A 570 -6.70 21.59 -2.51
N SER A 571 -6.50 20.53 -3.30
CA SER A 571 -6.01 19.25 -2.77
C SER A 571 -5.25 18.39 -3.78
N ILE A 572 -4.07 17.92 -3.39
CA ILE A 572 -3.24 17.02 -4.20
C ILE A 572 -2.97 15.69 -3.49
N THR A 573 -2.73 14.65 -4.28
CA THR A 573 -2.23 13.36 -3.79
C THR A 573 -0.79 13.16 -4.27
N ILE A 574 0.12 12.80 -3.36
CA ILE A 574 1.53 12.54 -3.64
C ILE A 574 1.77 11.03 -3.52
N GLU A 575 2.16 10.39 -4.62
CA GLU A 575 2.47 8.95 -4.67
C GLU A 575 3.99 8.73 -4.57
N THR A 576 4.48 8.33 -3.41
CA THR A 576 5.91 8.18 -3.13
C THR A 576 6.47 6.82 -3.57
N GLY A 577 7.75 6.82 -3.97
CA GLY A 577 8.50 5.60 -4.30
C GLY A 577 8.01 4.85 -5.53
N VAL A 578 8.68 3.74 -5.85
CA VAL A 578 8.38 2.89 -7.00
C VAL A 578 8.40 1.39 -6.63
N GLY A 579 7.53 0.58 -7.24
CA GLY A 579 7.59 -0.88 -7.11
C GLY A 579 6.23 -1.57 -7.05
N GLU A 580 6.10 -2.49 -6.09
CA GLU A 580 4.83 -2.92 -5.51
C GLU A 580 4.88 -2.62 -4.01
N CYS A 581 3.82 -2.01 -3.47
CA CYS A 581 3.73 -1.77 -2.03
C CYS A 581 3.66 -3.08 -1.20
N PRO A 582 4.25 -3.13 0.00
CA PRO A 582 4.89 -2.02 0.72
C PRO A 582 6.27 -1.65 0.18
N ILE A 583 6.56 -0.35 0.12
CA ILE A 583 7.84 0.18 -0.36
C ILE A 583 8.98 -0.21 0.60
N TYR A 584 10.11 -0.64 0.03
CA TYR A 584 11.28 -1.08 0.77
C TYR A 584 12.16 0.10 1.25
N ILE A 585 12.79 -0.08 2.41
CA ILE A 585 13.66 0.93 3.06
C ILE A 585 14.88 1.34 2.22
N ASP A 586 15.28 0.57 1.21
CA ASP A 586 16.37 0.92 0.31
C ASP A 586 16.05 2.13 -0.61
N GLN A 587 14.78 2.53 -0.70
CA GLN A 587 14.35 3.75 -1.38
C GLN A 587 14.29 4.98 -0.46
N TRP A 588 14.54 4.84 0.85
CA TRP A 588 14.37 5.92 1.82
C TRP A 588 15.14 7.19 1.45
N ASP A 589 16.43 7.07 1.15
CA ASP A 589 17.26 8.25 0.82
C ASP A 589 16.71 8.99 -0.40
N THR A 590 16.14 8.28 -1.39
CA THR A 590 15.49 8.89 -2.55
C THR A 590 14.21 9.63 -2.15
N ILE A 591 13.30 8.94 -1.47
CA ILE A 591 12.00 9.47 -1.03
C ILE A 591 12.20 10.70 -0.12
N TRP A 592 13.11 10.61 0.84
CA TRP A 592 13.46 11.70 1.73
C TRP A 592 14.00 12.92 0.98
N ASN A 593 15.02 12.74 0.12
CA ASN A 593 15.61 13.86 -0.62
C ASN A 593 14.62 14.56 -1.56
N GLN A 594 13.66 13.84 -2.12
CA GLN A 594 12.58 14.41 -2.94
C GLN A 594 11.55 15.20 -2.11
N ASN A 595 11.25 14.75 -0.88
CA ASN A 595 10.13 15.28 -0.10
C ASN A 595 10.54 16.21 1.06
N ALA A 596 11.82 16.30 1.42
CA ALA A 596 12.32 17.03 2.58
C ALA A 596 11.95 18.53 2.64
N GLN A 597 11.61 19.15 1.50
CA GLN A 597 11.24 20.57 1.43
C GLN A 597 9.75 20.82 1.15
N VAL A 598 8.91 19.78 1.09
CA VAL A 598 7.48 19.93 0.78
C VAL A 598 6.74 20.72 1.88
N LEU A 599 6.89 20.37 3.16
CA LEU A 599 6.18 21.10 4.23
C LEU A 599 6.47 22.62 4.29
N PRO A 600 7.73 23.09 4.34
CA PRO A 600 7.99 24.53 4.37
C PRO A 600 7.56 25.26 3.08
N ALA A 601 7.56 24.57 1.94
CA ALA A 601 7.07 25.13 0.68
C ALA A 601 5.55 25.28 0.64
N VAL A 602 4.82 24.25 1.08
CA VAL A 602 3.36 24.25 1.18
C VAL A 602 2.89 25.29 2.20
N ALA A 603 3.58 25.39 3.34
CA ALA A 603 3.35 26.45 4.31
C ALA A 603 3.55 27.84 3.68
N GLN A 604 4.68 28.08 2.98
CA GLN A 604 4.94 29.37 2.32
C GLN A 604 3.88 29.70 1.26
N PHE A 605 3.45 28.72 0.47
CA PHE A 605 2.39 28.87 -0.53
C PHE A 605 1.09 29.36 0.12
N PHE A 606 0.55 28.62 1.09
CA PHE A 606 -0.72 28.99 1.71
C PHE A 606 -0.63 30.25 2.58
N ALA A 607 0.52 30.52 3.22
CA ALA A 607 0.76 31.78 3.94
C ALA A 607 0.56 33.00 3.01
N GLN A 608 1.04 32.93 1.76
CA GLN A 608 1.03 34.03 0.78
C GLN A 608 -0.28 34.15 -0.02
N GLN A 609 -1.11 33.10 -0.11
CA GLN A 609 -2.38 33.17 -0.87
C GLN A 609 -3.35 34.22 -0.29
N GLY A 610 -3.73 35.23 -1.08
CA GLY A 610 -4.67 36.27 -0.67
C GLY A 610 -4.06 37.51 0.00
N GLU A 611 -2.73 37.67 -0.05
CA GLU A 611 -2.08 39.00 0.01
C GLU A 611 -2.16 39.71 -1.36
#